data_AF-A0A9E5WIR2-F1
#
_entry.id   AF-A0A9E5WIR2-F1
#
_cell.length_a   1.000
_cell.length_b   1.000
_cell.length_c   1.000
_cell.angle_alpha   90.00
_cell.angle_beta   90.00
_cell.angle_gamma   90.00
#
_symmetry.space_group_name_H-M   'P 1'
#
loop_
_entity.id
_entity.type
_entity.pdbx_description
1 polymer ?
#
loop_
_entity_poly.entity_id
_entity_poly.type
_entity_poly.pdbx_seq_one_letter_code
_entity_poly.pdbx_strand_id
1 'polypeptide(L)'
;DGAPQERYYSFLDRSVSGKILAEGIKEAYSDLFAVNTSAHQLDANKAFNKLRTLYKGEKKDSVIKNIAKTFSSLCDYADFSSTIRPEDSSDTADEGTDPKIEKPIETGGALPKQISLESLQYHINIVLPDTRDQAVYDAIFKSLRDHLG
;
A
#
# COMPACT_ATOMS: atom_id res chain seq x y z
N ASP A 1 1.09 -5.49 15.83
CA ASP A 1 1.31 -4.07 16.15
C ASP A 1 0.62 -3.26 15.06
N GLY A 2 -0.51 -2.63 15.37
CA GLY A 2 -1.38 -1.97 14.37
C GLY A 2 -0.81 -0.64 13.86
N ALA A 3 0.46 -0.35 14.16
CA ALA A 3 1.11 0.88 13.78
C ALA A 3 1.66 0.79 12.34
N PRO A 4 1.51 1.86 11.53
CA PRO A 4 2.11 1.94 10.20
C PRO A 4 3.64 1.85 10.27
N GLN A 5 4.23 1.04 9.39
CA GLN A 5 5.68 0.88 9.29
C GLN A 5 6.33 2.12 8.65
N GLU A 6 7.62 2.32 8.91
CA GLU A 6 8.40 3.39 8.27
C GLU A 6 8.30 3.36 6.74
N ARG A 7 8.37 2.15 6.16
CA ARG A 7 8.19 1.91 4.72
C ARG A 7 6.86 2.43 4.17
N TYR A 8 5.79 2.43 4.98
CA TYR A 8 4.51 2.99 4.57
C TYR A 8 4.59 4.52 4.42
N TYR A 9 5.23 5.21 5.37
CA TYR A 9 5.43 6.66 5.28
C TYR A 9 6.33 7.03 4.10
N SER A 10 7.41 6.28 3.86
CA SER A 10 8.27 6.47 2.68
C SER A 10 7.51 6.25 1.37
N PHE A 11 6.57 5.31 1.33
CA PHE A 11 5.75 5.08 0.13
C PHE A 11 4.77 6.23 -0.17
N LEU A 12 4.34 7.02 0.83
CA LEU A 12 3.47 8.18 0.61
C LEU A 12 4.18 9.32 -0.13
N ASP A 13 5.50 9.40 -0.03
CA ASP A 13 6.29 10.36 -0.80
C ASP A 13 6.38 9.91 -2.26
N ARG A 14 5.71 10.65 -3.16
CA ARG A 14 5.65 10.34 -4.59
C ARG A 14 7.03 10.30 -5.25
N SER A 15 8.01 11.04 -4.74
CA SER A 15 9.37 11.09 -5.30
C SER A 15 10.16 9.79 -5.12
N VAL A 16 9.85 9.03 -4.07
CA VAL A 16 10.53 7.76 -3.72
C VAL A 16 9.60 6.55 -3.76
N SER A 17 8.29 6.75 -3.84
CA SER A 17 7.25 5.71 -3.84
C SER A 17 7.53 4.54 -4.79
N GLY A 18 7.93 4.81 -6.03
CA GLY A 18 8.27 3.80 -7.02
C GLY A 18 9.45 2.93 -6.60
N LYS A 19 10.45 3.51 -5.93
CA LYS A 19 11.65 2.79 -5.46
C LYS A 19 11.33 1.92 -4.24
N ILE A 20 10.56 2.46 -3.30
CA ILE A 20 10.07 1.72 -2.12
C ILE A 20 9.24 0.53 -2.57
N LEU A 21 8.40 0.70 -3.59
CA LEU A 21 7.63 -0.39 -4.17
C LEU A 21 8.53 -1.45 -4.83
N ALA A 22 9.54 -1.03 -5.59
CA ALA A 22 10.51 -1.96 -6.21
C ALA A 22 11.26 -2.81 -5.17
N GLU A 23 11.67 -2.21 -4.06
CA GLU A 23 12.28 -2.92 -2.93
C GLU A 23 11.31 -3.92 -2.30
N GLY A 24 10.08 -3.49 -2.01
CA GLY A 24 9.03 -4.36 -1.48
C GLY A 24 8.70 -5.54 -2.39
N ILE A 25 8.70 -5.34 -3.71
CA ILE A 25 8.51 -6.41 -4.70
C ILE A 25 9.68 -7.40 -4.66
N LYS A 26 10.93 -6.92 -4.59
CA LYS A 26 12.11 -7.80 -4.50
C LYS A 26 12.10 -8.63 -3.23
N GLU A 27 11.66 -8.07 -2.12
CA GLU A 27 11.55 -8.79 -0.85
C GLU A 27 10.42 -9.83 -0.88
N ALA A 28 9.21 -9.42 -1.27
CA ALA A 28 8.02 -10.27 -1.29
C ALA A 28 8.13 -11.43 -2.31
N TYR A 29 8.84 -11.21 -3.41
CA TYR A 29 9.09 -12.22 -4.46
C TYR A 29 10.56 -12.63 -4.51
N SER A 30 11.26 -12.61 -3.38
CA SER A 30 12.70 -12.94 -3.28
C SER A 30 13.06 -14.27 -3.96
N ASP A 31 12.26 -15.32 -3.77
CA ASP A 31 12.44 -16.61 -4.46
C ASP A 31 12.39 -16.51 -5.99
N LEU A 32 11.54 -15.63 -6.53
CA LEU A 32 11.44 -15.38 -7.97
C LEU A 32 12.67 -14.64 -8.49
N PHE A 33 13.17 -13.66 -7.73
CA PHE A 33 14.39 -12.92 -8.06
C PHE A 33 15.66 -13.77 -7.90
N ALA A 34 15.65 -14.76 -7.00
CA ALA A 34 16.74 -15.73 -6.86
C ALA A 34 16.86 -16.63 -8.09
N VAL A 35 15.73 -17.00 -8.72
CA VAL A 35 15.72 -17.78 -9.97
C VAL A 35 15.97 -16.90 -11.20
N ASN A 36 15.56 -15.63 -11.16
CA ASN A 36 15.80 -14.68 -12.24
C ASN A 36 16.03 -13.27 -11.68
N THR A 37 17.28 -12.80 -11.72
CA THR A 37 17.67 -11.47 -11.23
C THR A 37 16.92 -10.33 -11.92
N SER A 38 16.48 -10.53 -13.17
CA SER A 38 15.68 -9.58 -13.94
C SER A 38 14.20 -9.97 -14.01
N ALA A 39 13.65 -10.56 -12.92
CA ALA A 39 12.25 -10.97 -12.86
C ALA A 39 11.26 -9.83 -13.15
N HIS A 40 11.63 -8.59 -12.81
CA HIS A 40 10.82 -7.39 -13.06
C HIS A 40 10.59 -7.09 -14.55
N GLN A 41 11.36 -7.68 -15.46
CA GLN A 41 11.21 -7.51 -16.92
C GLN A 41 10.44 -8.66 -17.59
N LEU A 42 9.97 -9.62 -16.79
CA LEU A 42 9.25 -10.78 -17.31
C LEU A 42 7.82 -10.42 -17.67
N ASP A 43 7.39 -10.85 -18.86
CA ASP A 43 5.97 -10.90 -19.21
C ASP A 43 5.19 -11.79 -18.23
N ALA A 44 3.91 -11.49 -18.04
CA ALA A 44 3.01 -12.22 -17.15
C ALA A 44 3.01 -13.74 -17.40
N ASN A 45 3.14 -14.22 -18.64
CA ASN A 45 3.20 -15.65 -18.93
C ASN A 45 4.53 -16.28 -18.49
N LYS A 46 5.64 -15.55 -18.63
CA LYS A 46 6.96 -16.01 -18.19
C LYS A 46 7.03 -16.03 -16.67
N ALA A 47 6.51 -14.99 -16.01
CA ALA A 47 6.38 -14.93 -14.56
C ALA A 47 5.51 -16.08 -14.03
N PHE A 48 4.37 -16.36 -14.67
CA PHE A 48 3.51 -17.51 -14.35
C PHE A 48 4.27 -18.83 -14.38
N ASN A 49 5.01 -19.12 -15.45
CA ASN A 49 5.74 -20.38 -15.57
C ASN A 49 6.79 -20.54 -14.47
N LYS A 50 7.51 -19.46 -14.13
CA LYS A 50 8.50 -19.47 -13.05
C LYS A 50 7.85 -19.65 -11.68
N LEU A 51 6.79 -18.89 -11.39
CA LEU A 51 6.02 -19.03 -10.16
C LEU A 51 5.41 -20.43 -10.02
N ARG A 52 4.97 -21.05 -11.11
CA ARG A 52 4.47 -22.43 -11.11
C ARG A 52 5.53 -23.43 -10.65
N THR A 53 6.77 -23.26 -11.07
CA THR A 53 7.89 -24.09 -10.60
C THR A 53 8.21 -23.81 -9.12
N LEU A 54 8.17 -22.54 -8.69
CA LEU A 54 8.44 -22.15 -7.29
C LEU A 54 7.41 -22.71 -6.32
N TYR A 55 6.13 -22.66 -6.65
CA TYR A 55 5.06 -23.19 -5.81
C TYR A 55 4.99 -24.72 -5.81
N LYS A 56 5.78 -25.45 -6.63
CA LYS A 56 5.88 -26.93 -6.62
C LYS A 56 4.54 -27.69 -6.58
N GLY A 57 3.48 -27.11 -7.17
CA GLY A 57 2.13 -27.69 -7.17
C GLY A 57 1.26 -27.39 -5.95
N GLU A 58 1.71 -26.59 -4.98
CA GLU A 58 0.95 -26.19 -3.79
C GLU A 58 -0.24 -25.26 -4.12
N LYS A 59 -0.15 -24.53 -5.24
CA LYS A 59 -1.20 -23.60 -5.70
C LYS A 59 -1.74 -24.04 -7.05
N LYS A 60 -3.05 -23.84 -7.25
CA LYS A 60 -3.71 -24.07 -8.54
C LYS A 60 -3.21 -23.08 -9.60
N ASP A 61 -3.09 -23.53 -10.85
CA ASP A 61 -2.64 -22.70 -11.97
C ASP A 61 -3.44 -21.39 -12.12
N SER A 62 -4.75 -21.40 -11.88
CA SER A 62 -5.56 -20.17 -11.92
C SER A 62 -5.12 -19.12 -10.90
N VAL A 63 -4.72 -19.55 -9.69
CA VAL A 63 -4.27 -18.66 -8.64
C VAL A 63 -2.91 -18.08 -9.01
N ILE A 64 -2.00 -18.93 -9.51
CA ILE A 64 -0.66 -18.52 -9.94
C ILE A 64 -0.74 -17.53 -11.10
N LYS A 65 -1.69 -17.71 -12.02
CA LYS A 65 -1.94 -16.79 -13.13
C LYS A 65 -2.37 -15.41 -12.65
N ASN A 66 -3.21 -15.35 -11.62
CA ASN A 66 -3.62 -14.08 -11.01
C ASN A 66 -2.44 -13.43 -10.28
N ILE A 67 -1.65 -14.20 -9.50
CA ILE A 67 -0.43 -13.70 -8.85
C ILE A 67 0.53 -13.11 -9.89
N ALA A 68 0.76 -13.80 -11.01
CA ALA A 68 1.64 -13.33 -12.07
C ALA A 68 1.16 -12.02 -12.71
N LYS A 69 -0.16 -11.84 -12.90
CA LYS A 69 -0.74 -10.58 -13.37
C LYS A 69 -0.54 -9.45 -12.38
N THR A 70 -0.81 -9.69 -11.10
CA THR A 70 -0.60 -8.70 -10.04
C THR A 70 0.88 -8.31 -9.95
N PHE A 71 1.78 -9.29 -10.00
CA PHE A 71 3.22 -9.05 -10.02
C PHE A 71 3.63 -8.15 -11.19
N SER A 72 3.20 -8.48 -12.42
CA SER A 72 3.48 -7.65 -13.60
C SER A 72 2.97 -6.23 -13.43
N SER A 73 1.73 -6.08 -12.94
CA SER A 73 1.12 -4.76 -12.72
C SER A 73 1.90 -3.96 -11.67
N LEU A 74 2.32 -4.59 -10.57
CA LEU A 74 3.15 -3.96 -9.54
C LEU A 74 4.51 -3.53 -10.08
N CYS A 75 5.12 -4.33 -10.96
CA CYS A 75 6.36 -3.98 -11.62
C CYS A 75 6.21 -2.75 -12.51
N ASP A 76 5.06 -2.56 -13.17
CA ASP A 76 4.81 -1.37 -14.00
C ASP A 76 4.75 -0.07 -13.19
N TYR A 77 4.33 -0.13 -11.92
CA TYR A 77 4.30 1.02 -11.01
C TYR A 77 5.62 1.25 -10.26
N ALA A 78 6.53 0.28 -10.28
CA ALA A 78 7.75 0.29 -9.51
C ALA A 78 8.93 0.82 -10.34
N ASP A 79 9.80 1.58 -9.68
CA ASP A 79 11.02 2.11 -10.28
C ASP A 79 12.21 1.22 -9.90
N PHE A 80 12.67 0.42 -10.86
CA PHE A 80 13.85 -0.45 -10.71
C PHE A 80 15.15 0.21 -11.19
N SER A 81 15.12 1.48 -11.63
CA SER A 81 16.24 2.18 -12.27
C SER A 81 17.41 2.49 -11.33
N SER A 82 17.27 2.33 -10.01
CA SER A 82 18.35 2.56 -9.07
C SER A 82 18.33 1.54 -7.94
N THR A 83 19.40 0.73 -7.86
CA THR A 83 19.84 0.08 -6.63
C THR A 83 19.92 1.13 -5.52
N ILE A 84 18.98 1.12 -4.59
CA ILE A 84 19.19 1.71 -3.27
C ILE A 84 20.27 0.84 -2.63
N ARG A 85 21.50 1.35 -2.64
CA ARG A 85 22.50 0.92 -1.68
C ARG A 85 22.02 1.47 -0.33
N PRO A 86 21.94 0.65 0.73
CA PRO A 86 21.63 1.18 2.05
C PRO A 86 22.86 1.96 2.49
N GLU A 87 22.85 3.27 2.25
CA GLU A 87 23.80 4.20 2.84
C GLU A 87 22.96 5.11 3.74
N ASP A 88 23.17 4.90 5.04
CA ASP A 88 23.14 5.85 6.13
C ASP A 88 22.32 7.15 5.99
N SER A 89 21.44 7.32 6.97
CA SER A 89 21.12 8.60 7.59
C SER A 89 22.31 9.56 7.57
N SER A 90 22.30 10.59 6.71
CA SER A 90 23.07 11.81 6.93
C SER A 90 22.59 12.98 6.06
N ASP A 91 22.23 14.05 6.76
CA ASP A 91 22.52 15.45 6.47
C ASP A 91 22.28 16.00 5.05
N THR A 92 21.21 16.80 4.95
CA THR A 92 21.27 18.02 4.14
C THR A 92 21.70 19.18 5.05
N ALA A 93 23.00 19.26 5.29
CA ALA A 93 23.68 20.50 5.67
C ALA A 93 24.11 21.19 4.38
N ASP A 94 23.35 22.20 3.95
CA ASP A 94 23.84 23.22 3.02
C ASP A 94 24.05 24.48 3.83
N GLU A 95 25.33 24.80 4.06
CA GLU A 95 25.77 25.97 4.81
C GLU A 95 26.21 27.05 3.83
N GLY A 96 25.62 28.23 3.98
CA GLY A 96 26.34 29.48 3.78
C GLY A 96 25.89 30.36 2.62
N THR A 97 24.97 31.29 2.89
CA THR A 97 25.24 32.73 2.72
C THR A 97 24.28 33.54 3.59
N ASP A 98 24.80 34.10 4.67
CA ASP A 98 24.18 35.19 5.46
C ASP A 98 24.78 36.53 4.96
N PRO A 99 24.02 37.65 4.96
CA PRO A 99 23.98 38.42 6.20
C PRO A 99 22.64 39.09 6.54
N LYS A 100 22.16 38.80 7.76
CA LYS A 100 21.72 39.74 8.82
C LYS A 100 21.01 41.05 8.42
N ILE A 101 19.70 41.14 8.68
CA ILE A 101 19.03 42.33 9.25
C ILE A 101 17.94 41.88 10.26
N GLU A 102 17.88 42.60 11.39
CA GLU A 102 17.13 42.31 12.62
C GLU A 102 15.65 42.77 12.60
N LYS A 103 14.88 42.15 13.54
CA LYS A 103 13.74 42.68 14.36
C LYS A 103 12.28 42.29 13.99
N PRO A 104 11.38 42.24 15.01
CA PRO A 104 10.62 41.03 15.36
C PRO A 104 9.10 41.21 15.23
N ILE A 105 8.35 40.10 15.10
CA ILE A 105 6.91 40.10 15.38
C ILE A 105 6.54 38.86 16.19
N GLU A 106 5.88 39.12 17.30
CA GLU A 106 5.36 38.17 18.27
C GLU A 106 4.02 37.56 17.83
N THR A 107 3.71 36.43 18.47
CA THR A 107 2.38 35.91 18.86
C THR A 107 1.40 35.32 17.83
N GLY A 108 0.96 34.10 18.15
CA GLY A 108 -0.23 33.41 17.61
C GLY A 108 0.14 32.01 17.10
N GLY A 109 0.11 30.92 17.86
CA GLY A 109 -0.90 30.55 18.82
C GLY A 109 -1.95 29.63 18.16
N ALA A 110 -1.63 28.34 18.12
CA ALA A 110 -2.55 27.20 18.26
C ALA A 110 -3.56 26.83 17.13
N LEU A 111 -3.29 25.62 16.58
CA LEU A 111 -4.20 24.52 16.22
C LEU A 111 -5.05 24.64 14.92
N PRO A 112 -4.84 23.74 13.94
CA PRO A 112 -5.81 23.54 12.87
C PRO A 112 -7.07 22.88 13.42
N LYS A 113 -8.17 23.63 13.29
CA LYS A 113 -9.57 23.22 13.16
C LYS A 113 -9.85 21.72 13.37
N GLN A 114 -10.45 21.43 14.51
CA GLN A 114 -11.16 20.18 14.83
C GLN A 114 -12.00 19.73 13.63
N ILE A 115 -11.65 18.56 13.07
CA ILE A 115 -12.40 17.90 12.01
C ILE A 115 -13.70 17.39 12.66
N SER A 116 -14.82 18.07 12.42
CA SER A 116 -16.15 17.56 12.79
C SER A 116 -16.42 16.27 12.01
N LEU A 117 -16.47 15.15 12.73
CA LEU A 117 -16.87 13.81 12.27
C LEU A 117 -18.39 13.73 12.04
N GLU A 118 -19.00 14.73 11.38
CA GLU A 118 -20.46 14.87 11.33
C GLU A 118 -21.10 14.44 10.00
N SER A 119 -20.37 13.78 9.11
CA SER A 119 -21.02 13.14 7.95
C SER A 119 -20.25 11.94 7.43
N LEU A 120 -20.26 10.84 8.19
CA LEU A 120 -19.75 9.57 7.70
C LEU A 120 -20.82 8.91 6.83
N GLN A 121 -20.75 9.16 5.52
CA GLN A 121 -21.64 8.57 4.54
C GLN A 121 -21.16 7.15 4.21
N TYR A 122 -21.87 6.15 4.74
CA TYR A 122 -21.59 4.74 4.46
C TYR A 122 -22.41 4.23 3.28
N HIS A 123 -21.77 3.53 2.34
CA HIS A 123 -22.42 2.74 1.29
C HIS A 123 -22.22 1.26 1.63
N ILE A 124 -23.25 0.59 2.15
CA ILE A 124 -23.19 -0.82 2.57
C ILE A 124 -24.01 -1.65 1.60
N ASN A 125 -23.38 -2.67 1.00
CA ASN A 125 -24.06 -3.67 0.18
C ASN A 125 -24.29 -4.93 1.00
N ILE A 126 -25.55 -5.28 1.23
CA ILE A 126 -25.94 -6.46 2.02
C ILE A 126 -26.52 -7.49 1.08
N VAL A 127 -25.92 -8.69 1.07
CA VAL A 127 -26.49 -9.85 0.38
C VAL A 127 -27.43 -10.54 1.35
N LEU A 128 -28.72 -10.50 1.05
CA LEU A 128 -29.73 -11.20 1.80
C LEU A 128 -29.54 -12.72 1.68
N PRO A 129 -29.65 -13.49 2.78
CA PRO A 129 -29.50 -14.93 2.73
C PRO A 129 -30.71 -15.55 2.00
N ASP A 130 -30.51 -16.66 1.28
CA ASP A 130 -31.57 -17.37 0.56
C ASP A 130 -32.45 -18.20 1.52
N THR A 131 -33.12 -17.50 2.45
CA THR A 131 -34.05 -18.08 3.40
C THR A 131 -35.46 -17.61 3.11
N ARG A 132 -36.45 -18.45 3.43
CA ARG A 132 -37.88 -18.11 3.34
C ARG A 132 -38.46 -17.64 4.68
N ASP A 133 -37.61 -17.49 5.69
CA ASP A 133 -38.04 -17.12 7.04
C ASP A 133 -38.09 -15.60 7.17
N GLN A 134 -39.30 -15.07 7.32
CA GLN A 134 -39.55 -13.64 7.46
C GLN A 134 -38.92 -13.06 8.73
N ALA A 135 -38.83 -13.83 9.81
CA ALA A 135 -38.25 -13.36 11.08
C ALA A 135 -36.75 -13.05 10.97
N VAL A 136 -36.04 -13.73 10.06
CA VAL A 136 -34.60 -13.51 9.83
C VAL A 136 -34.37 -12.16 9.15
N TYR A 137 -35.19 -11.81 8.16
CA TYR A 137 -35.13 -10.50 7.51
C TYR A 137 -35.45 -9.37 8.49
N ASP A 138 -36.49 -9.54 9.29
CA ASP A 138 -36.89 -8.55 10.29
C ASP A 138 -35.81 -8.31 11.33
N ALA A 139 -35.10 -9.37 11.77
CA ALA A 139 -33.97 -9.25 12.68
C ALA A 139 -32.81 -8.46 12.06
N ILE A 140 -32.46 -8.72 10.79
CA ILE A 140 -31.39 -7.99 10.09
C ILE A 140 -31.73 -6.50 9.99
N PHE A 141 -32.95 -6.15 9.57
CA PHE A 141 -33.34 -4.74 9.44
C PHE A 141 -33.46 -4.03 10.78
N LYS A 142 -33.90 -4.74 11.83
CA LYS A 142 -33.92 -4.19 13.19
C LYS A 142 -32.51 -3.89 13.69
N SER A 143 -31.57 -4.83 13.53
CA SER A 143 -30.17 -4.62 13.91
C SER A 143 -29.52 -3.48 13.12
N LEU A 144 -29.82 -3.32 11.82
CA LEU A 144 -29.30 -2.19 11.04
C LEU A 144 -29.83 -0.85 11.56
N ARG A 145 -31.11 -0.77 11.91
CA ARG A 145 -31.69 0.45 12.47
C ARG A 145 -31.07 0.80 13.82
N ASP A 146 -30.88 -0.18 14.70
CA ASP A 146 -30.37 0.04 16.06
C ASP A 146 -28.87 0.44 16.07
N HIS A 147 -28.11 0.06 15.03
CA HIS A 147 -26.66 0.30 14.98
C HIS A 147 -26.22 1.39 13.98
N LEU A 148 -27.06 1.76 13.02
CA LEU A 148 -26.77 2.80 12.02
C LEU A 148 -27.70 4.02 12.13
N GLY A 149 -28.63 4.03 13.10
CA GLY A 149 -29.60 5.08 13.35
C GLY A 149 -29.47 5.68 14.74
#